data_AF-A0A8S8YQR6-F1
#
_entry.id   AF-A0A8S8YQR6-F1
#
_cell.length_a   1.000
_cell.length_b   1.000
_cell.length_c   1.000
_cell.angle_alpha   90.00
_cell.angle_beta   90.00
_cell.angle_gamma   90.00
#
_symmetry.space_group_name_H-M   'P 1'
#
loop_
_entity.id
_entity.type
_entity.pdbx_description
1 polymer ?
#
loop_
_entity_poly.entity_id
_entity_poly.type
_entity_poly.pdbx_seq_one_letter_code
_entity_poly.pdbx_strand_id
1 'polypeptide(L)'
;MLLLSCYLGSRCKCCRNGIIEQIEFPEKEVIIVLREMQKGAVDAQSFENLRPRFEQIVLKLRNGSPIDAFRMNGQAVAEAMGDEEALSICEDIELRFSCPAAISGSGPAIAILCEPEQTEPVKQHLKSEGLEFVHTRTHHGVELHWEREEWE
;
A
#
# COMPACT_ATOMS: atom_id res chain seq x y z
N MET A 1 -3.44 7.26 -5.74
CA MET A 1 -2.63 6.31 -6.53
C MET A 1 -1.78 5.50 -5.56
N LEU A 2 -2.23 4.28 -5.21
CA LEU A 2 -1.40 3.35 -4.46
C LEU A 2 -0.42 2.71 -5.46
N LEU A 3 0.82 3.20 -5.46
CA LEU A 3 1.90 2.63 -6.26
C LEU A 3 2.29 1.27 -5.68
N LEU A 4 1.67 0.20 -6.19
CA LEU A 4 2.19 -1.15 -6.09
C LEU A 4 3.47 -1.21 -6.94
N SER A 5 4.61 -0.95 -6.33
CA SER A 5 5.91 -1.19 -6.97
C SER A 5 6.12 -2.71 -7.04
N CYS A 6 5.83 -3.30 -8.20
CA CYS A 6 6.23 -4.67 -8.51
C CYS A 6 7.75 -4.74 -8.57
N TYR A 7 8.37 -5.30 -7.52
CA TYR A 7 9.78 -5.62 -7.48
C TYR A 7 10.03 -6.84 -8.38
N LEU A 8 10.22 -6.63 -9.68
CA LEU A 8 10.78 -7.63 -10.58
C LEU A 8 12.18 -7.16 -10.97
N GLY A 9 13.16 -7.66 -10.22
CA GLY A 9 14.57 -7.48 -10.50
C GLY A 9 14.95 -8.15 -11.82
N SER A 10 14.93 -7.39 -12.91
CA SER A 10 15.72 -7.59 -14.13
C SER A 10 15.45 -6.43 -15.09
N ARG A 11 16.48 -5.63 -15.38
CA ARG A 11 16.54 -4.50 -16.33
C ARG A 11 15.38 -4.42 -17.34
N CYS A 12 14.28 -3.77 -16.97
CA CYS A 12 13.19 -3.51 -17.91
C CYS A 12 13.47 -2.20 -18.67
N LYS A 13 13.89 -2.31 -19.92
CA LYS A 13 14.14 -1.20 -20.85
C LYS A 13 12.86 -0.56 -21.43
N CYS A 14 11.66 -0.89 -20.94
CA CYS A 14 10.39 -0.45 -21.55
C CYS A 14 9.61 0.64 -20.80
N CYS A 15 10.01 1.05 -19.60
CA CYS A 15 9.21 2.00 -18.81
C CYS A 15 9.51 3.45 -19.19
N ARG A 16 9.12 3.89 -20.39
CA ARG A 16 9.14 5.33 -20.72
C ARG A 16 8.02 6.11 -20.02
N ASN A 17 6.91 5.45 -19.63
CA ASN A 17 5.78 6.07 -18.90
C ASN A 17 5.38 5.35 -17.59
N GLY A 18 6.14 4.36 -17.11
CA GLY A 18 6.02 3.80 -15.75
C GLY A 18 4.73 3.04 -15.36
N ILE A 19 3.65 3.12 -16.13
CA ILE A 19 2.40 2.40 -15.90
C ILE A 19 2.43 1.10 -16.71
N ILE A 20 2.33 -0.04 -16.02
CA ILE A 20 2.29 -1.36 -16.65
C ILE A 20 0.84 -1.76 -16.96
N GLU A 21 -0.09 -1.44 -16.06
CA GLU A 21 -1.51 -1.75 -16.20
C GLU A 21 -2.32 -0.82 -15.28
N GLN A 22 -3.46 -0.31 -15.76
CA GLN A 22 -4.42 0.42 -14.94
C GLN A 22 -5.59 -0.51 -14.65
N ILE A 23 -5.83 -0.77 -13.37
CA ILE A 23 -6.95 -1.58 -12.91
C ILE A 23 -8.06 -0.69 -12.35
N GLU A 24 -9.29 -1.15 -12.49
CA GLU A 24 -10.41 -0.56 -11.77
C GLU A 24 -10.23 -0.86 -10.27
N PHE A 25 -10.25 0.19 -9.46
CA PHE A 25 -10.17 0.10 -8.01
C PHE A 25 -11.43 0.76 -7.44
N PRO A 26 -12.11 0.16 -6.45
CA PRO A 26 -13.33 0.75 -5.92
C PRO A 26 -13.06 2.11 -5.25
N GLU A 27 -14.06 2.98 -5.24
CA GLU A 27 -13.99 4.20 -4.43
C GLU A 27 -13.88 3.85 -2.94
N LYS A 28 -12.93 4.46 -2.25
CA LYS A 28 -12.68 4.27 -0.81
C LYS A 28 -12.28 5.57 -0.15
N GLU A 29 -12.67 5.71 1.11
CA GLU A 29 -11.99 6.61 2.02
C GLU A 29 -10.63 6.00 2.38
N VAL A 30 -9.59 6.84 2.43
CA VAL A 30 -8.21 6.43 2.67
C VAL A 30 -7.67 7.18 3.86
N ILE A 31 -7.29 6.45 4.90
CA ILE A 31 -6.57 7.00 6.05
C ILE A 31 -5.12 6.57 5.94
N ILE A 32 -4.20 7.53 5.91
CA ILE A 32 -2.76 7.30 5.88
C ILE A 32 -2.22 7.58 7.28
N VAL A 33 -1.89 6.52 8.01
CA VAL A 33 -1.25 6.59 9.32
C VAL A 33 0.22 6.96 9.13
N LEU A 34 0.66 7.99 9.82
CA LEU A 34 2.03 8.46 9.86
C LEU A 34 2.70 7.92 11.11
N ARG A 35 3.74 7.10 10.91
CA ARG A 35 4.56 6.58 11.99
C ARG A 35 5.88 7.32 12.03
N GLU A 36 6.32 7.71 13.23
CA GLU A 36 7.61 8.36 13.49
C GLU A 36 8.76 7.34 13.44
N MET A 37 8.90 6.67 12.29
CA MET A 37 9.88 5.61 12.04
C MET A 37 10.73 5.98 10.83
N GLN A 38 12.04 5.80 10.95
CA GLN A 38 12.94 5.96 9.81
C GLN A 38 12.79 4.79 8.84
N LYS A 39 12.91 5.07 7.54
CA LYS A 39 12.88 4.03 6.52
C LYS A 39 14.02 3.03 6.75
N GLY A 40 13.66 1.77 6.97
CA GLY A 40 14.62 0.68 7.12
C GLY A 40 15.41 0.39 5.85
N ALA A 41 16.57 -0.25 6.02
CA ALA A 41 17.32 -0.80 4.89
C ALA A 41 16.55 -1.96 4.26
N VAL A 42 16.45 -1.98 2.93
CA VAL A 42 15.79 -3.06 2.20
C VAL A 42 16.81 -4.17 1.97
N ASP A 43 16.56 -5.36 2.52
CA ASP A 43 17.30 -6.57 2.18
C ASP A 43 16.60 -7.32 1.03
N ALA A 44 17.28 -7.42 -0.12
CA ALA A 44 16.72 -8.10 -1.29
C ALA A 44 16.45 -9.59 -1.03
N GLN A 45 17.25 -10.24 -0.17
CA GLN A 45 17.08 -11.67 0.10
C GLN A 45 15.79 -11.96 0.86
N SER A 46 15.40 -11.11 1.83
CA SER A 46 14.10 -11.21 2.50
C SER A 46 12.91 -11.16 1.54
N PHE A 47 12.96 -10.31 0.51
CA PHE A 47 11.91 -10.25 -0.52
C PHE A 47 11.91 -11.50 -1.41
N GLU A 48 13.09 -11.98 -1.81
CA GLU A 48 13.25 -13.17 -2.62
C GLU A 48 12.71 -14.43 -1.90
N ASN A 49 12.90 -14.52 -0.59
CA ASN A 49 12.36 -15.59 0.24
C ASN A 49 10.81 -15.62 0.22
N LEU A 50 10.18 -14.47 0.01
CA LEU A 50 8.72 -14.32 -0.11
C LEU A 50 8.22 -14.32 -1.57
N ARG A 51 9.08 -14.62 -2.55
CA ARG A 51 8.70 -14.62 -3.98
C ARG A 51 7.40 -15.38 -4.28
N PRO A 52 7.15 -16.60 -3.76
CA PRO A 52 5.89 -17.30 -4.02
C PRO A 52 4.65 -16.52 -3.55
N ARG A 53 4.76 -15.74 -2.47
CA ARG A 53 3.67 -14.90 -1.95
C ARG A 53 3.43 -13.70 -2.86
N PHE A 54 4.49 -13.06 -3.35
CA PHE A 54 4.37 -11.98 -4.34
C PHE A 54 3.76 -12.46 -5.67
N GLU A 55 4.09 -13.67 -6.13
CA GLU A 55 3.45 -14.27 -7.30
C GLU A 55 1.94 -14.48 -7.09
N GLN A 56 1.53 -14.97 -5.92
CA GLN A 56 0.11 -15.11 -5.54
C GLN A 56 -0.61 -13.75 -5.50
N ILE A 57 0.04 -12.71 -4.99
CA ILE A 57 -0.50 -11.34 -4.96
C ILE A 57 -0.77 -10.82 -6.38
N VAL A 58 0.16 -11.06 -7.32
CA VAL A 58 -0.02 -10.68 -8.72
C VAL A 58 -1.20 -11.44 -9.34
N LEU A 59 -1.39 -12.72 -9.02
CA LEU A 59 -2.54 -13.49 -9.48
C LEU A 59 -3.87 -12.93 -8.93
N LYS A 60 -3.91 -12.54 -7.64
CA LYS A 60 -5.08 -11.88 -7.04
C LYS A 60 -5.43 -10.58 -7.76
N LEU A 61 -4.43 -9.77 -8.07
CA LEU A 61 -4.61 -8.53 -8.82
C LEU A 61 -5.21 -8.80 -10.22
N ARG A 62 -4.61 -9.74 -10.96
CA ARG A 62 -5.06 -10.13 -12.31
C ARG A 62 -6.45 -10.74 -12.35
N ASN A 63 -6.85 -11.42 -11.28
CA ASN A 63 -8.16 -12.04 -11.16
C ASN A 63 -9.24 -11.08 -10.63
N GLY A 64 -8.98 -9.77 -10.63
CA GLY A 64 -9.98 -8.76 -10.23
C GLY A 64 -10.21 -8.68 -8.72
N SER A 65 -9.22 -9.06 -7.91
CA SER A 65 -9.27 -8.93 -6.43
C SER A 65 -8.24 -7.91 -5.94
N PRO A 66 -8.35 -6.61 -6.30
CA PRO A 66 -7.32 -5.61 -6.00
C PRO A 66 -7.20 -5.26 -4.52
N ILE A 67 -8.29 -5.38 -3.75
CA ILE A 67 -8.28 -5.16 -2.29
C ILE A 67 -7.54 -6.29 -1.57
N ASP A 68 -7.77 -7.55 -1.97
CA ASP A 68 -6.99 -8.69 -1.48
C ASP A 68 -5.51 -8.52 -1.80
N ALA A 69 -5.20 -8.13 -3.04
CA ALA A 69 -3.82 -7.92 -3.48
C ALA A 69 -3.15 -6.78 -2.68
N PHE A 70 -3.85 -5.68 -2.43
CA PHE A 70 -3.40 -4.57 -1.59
C PHE A 70 -3.02 -5.04 -0.18
N ARG A 71 -3.94 -5.73 0.49
CA ARG A 71 -3.76 -6.26 1.84
C ARG A 71 -2.58 -7.24 1.92
N MET A 72 -2.59 -8.23 1.03
CA MET A 72 -1.55 -9.27 1.00
C MET A 72 -0.17 -8.69 0.67
N ASN A 73 -0.11 -7.67 -0.20
CA ASN A 73 1.13 -6.97 -0.52
C ASN A 73 1.68 -6.25 0.71
N GLY A 74 0.84 -5.48 1.41
CA GLY A 74 1.25 -4.80 2.63
C GLY A 74 1.85 -5.77 3.65
N GLN A 75 1.17 -6.89 3.90
CA GLN A 75 1.66 -7.92 4.82
C GLN A 75 2.99 -8.53 4.39
N ALA A 76 3.13 -8.90 3.11
CA ALA A 76 4.37 -9.49 2.59
C ALA A 76 5.54 -8.50 2.64
N VAL A 77 5.28 -7.21 2.37
CA VAL A 77 6.31 -6.17 2.45
C VAL A 77 6.70 -5.90 3.90
N ALA A 78 5.76 -5.78 4.81
CA ALA A 78 6.05 -5.58 6.24
C ALA A 78 6.85 -6.76 6.81
N GLU A 79 6.52 -8.00 6.44
CA GLU A 79 7.29 -9.20 6.81
C GLU A 79 8.71 -9.19 6.24
N ALA A 80 8.87 -8.82 4.96
CA ALA A 80 10.21 -8.70 4.35
C ALA A 80 11.06 -7.60 4.99
N MET A 81 10.42 -6.54 5.51
CA MET A 81 11.07 -5.44 6.20
C MET A 81 11.30 -5.69 7.70
N GLY A 82 10.77 -6.79 8.27
CA GLY A 82 10.80 -7.05 9.71
C GLY A 82 9.99 -6.01 10.52
N ASP A 83 8.97 -5.42 9.92
CA ASP A 83 8.16 -4.36 10.52
C ASP A 83 6.98 -4.95 11.31
N GLU A 84 7.29 -5.50 12.48
CA GLU A 84 6.32 -6.15 13.38
C GLU A 84 5.23 -5.18 13.86
N GLU A 85 5.58 -3.91 14.07
CA GLU A 85 4.64 -2.88 14.46
C GLU A 85 3.61 -2.63 13.34
N ALA A 86 4.05 -2.52 12.07
CA ALA A 86 3.13 -2.38 10.96
C ALA A 86 2.19 -3.58 10.83
N LEU A 87 2.70 -4.79 11.02
CA LEU A 87 1.89 -6.02 11.01
C LEU A 87 0.83 -5.97 12.10
N SER A 88 1.21 -5.59 13.33
CA SER A 88 0.30 -5.48 14.47
C SER A 88 -0.79 -4.42 14.24
N ILE A 89 -0.43 -3.25 13.70
CA ILE A 89 -1.39 -2.18 13.40
C ILE A 89 -2.36 -2.63 12.30
N CYS A 90 -1.85 -3.24 11.23
CA CYS A 90 -2.71 -3.72 10.14
C CYS A 90 -3.70 -4.78 10.62
N GLU A 91 -3.24 -5.75 11.42
CA GLU A 91 -4.10 -6.79 11.98
C GLU A 91 -5.15 -6.22 12.93
N ASP A 92 -4.78 -5.29 13.81
CA ASP A 92 -5.72 -4.65 14.74
C ASP A 92 -6.84 -3.91 14.00
N ILE A 93 -6.49 -3.14 12.96
CA ILE A 93 -7.46 -2.43 12.12
C ILE A 93 -8.37 -3.41 11.35
N GLU A 94 -7.81 -4.46 10.76
CA GLU A 94 -8.56 -5.48 10.04
C GLU A 94 -9.56 -6.20 10.97
N LEU A 95 -9.13 -6.63 12.15
CA LEU A 95 -9.96 -7.36 13.10
C LEU A 95 -11.08 -6.51 13.71
N ARG A 96 -10.80 -5.24 14.03
CA ARG A 96 -11.78 -4.37 14.70
C ARG A 96 -12.79 -3.76 13.74
N PHE A 97 -12.33 -3.36 12.56
CA PHE A 97 -13.13 -2.52 11.66
C PHE A 97 -13.44 -3.21 10.34
N SER A 98 -12.83 -4.37 10.05
CA SER A 98 -12.92 -5.02 8.74
C SER A 98 -12.45 -4.11 7.60
N CYS A 99 -11.47 -3.24 7.90
CA CYS A 99 -10.84 -2.33 6.94
C CYS A 99 -9.50 -2.91 6.48
N PRO A 100 -9.28 -3.10 5.16
CA PRO A 100 -7.98 -3.50 4.65
C PRO A 100 -6.91 -2.46 4.99
N ALA A 101 -5.77 -2.91 5.51
CA ALA A 101 -4.63 -2.06 5.83
C ALA A 101 -3.34 -2.61 5.19
N ALA A 102 -2.44 -1.71 4.80
CA ALA A 102 -1.16 -2.08 4.20
C ALA A 102 -0.10 -0.98 4.37
N ILE A 103 1.16 -1.38 4.58
CA ILE A 103 2.31 -0.48 4.57
C ILE A 103 2.53 0.15 3.18
N SER A 104 3.00 1.40 3.13
CA SER A 104 3.31 2.13 1.91
C SER A 104 4.66 1.70 1.32
N GLY A 105 4.69 0.61 0.56
CA GLY A 105 5.95 0.05 0.05
C GLY A 105 6.92 -0.24 1.21
N SER A 106 8.20 0.12 1.07
CA SER A 106 9.20 -0.03 2.14
C SER A 106 9.30 1.17 3.09
N GLY A 107 8.35 2.12 3.04
CA GLY A 107 8.30 3.29 3.92
C GLY A 107 7.42 3.06 5.16
N PRO A 108 7.47 3.95 6.16
CA PRO A 108 6.82 3.73 7.45
C PRO A 108 5.30 3.96 7.44
N ALA A 109 4.71 4.61 6.44
CA ALA A 109 3.28 4.92 6.48
C ALA A 109 2.41 3.68 6.26
N ILE A 110 1.20 3.67 6.83
CA ILE A 110 0.21 2.60 6.63
C ILE A 110 -1.03 3.23 6.00
N ALA A 111 -1.51 2.68 4.89
CA ALA A 111 -2.76 3.05 4.28
C ALA A 111 -3.88 2.11 4.76
N ILE A 112 -5.01 2.68 5.15
CA ILE A 112 -6.22 1.97 5.55
C ILE A 112 -7.33 2.37 4.57
N LEU A 113 -8.03 1.36 4.04
CA LEU A 113 -9.16 1.55 3.13
C LEU A 113 -10.47 1.38 3.90
N CYS A 114 -11.28 2.41 3.89
CA CYS A 114 -12.56 2.46 4.61
C CYS A 114 -13.72 2.68 3.65
N GLU A 115 -14.86 2.09 3.97
CA GLU A 115 -16.14 2.65 3.56
C GLU A 115 -16.42 3.95 4.35
N PRO A 116 -17.26 4.87 3.83
CA PRO A 116 -17.56 6.14 4.49
C PRO A 116 -17.99 5.97 5.95
N GLU A 117 -18.83 4.97 6.26
CA GLU A 117 -19.34 4.67 7.60
C GLU A 117 -18.26 4.15 8.57
N GLN A 118 -17.17 3.57 8.07
CA GLN A 118 -16.07 3.04 8.88
C GLN A 118 -15.05 4.13 9.27
N THR A 119 -15.05 5.26 8.55
CA THR A 119 -13.98 6.27 8.63
C THR A 119 -13.85 6.90 10.01
N GLU A 120 -14.95 7.35 10.62
CA GLU A 120 -14.89 8.05 11.91
C GLU A 120 -14.54 7.11 13.09
N PRO A 121 -15.12 5.89 13.21
CA PRO A 121 -14.66 4.91 14.19
C PRO A 121 -13.16 4.60 14.10
N VAL A 122 -12.63 4.40 12.89
CA VAL A 122 -11.19 4.14 12.68
C VAL A 122 -10.35 5.35 13.14
N LYS A 123 -10.73 6.57 12.76
CA LYS A 123 -10.03 7.79 13.18
C LYS A 123 -10.01 7.98 14.69
N GLN A 124 -11.11 7.65 15.37
CA GLN A 124 -11.18 7.73 16.83
C GLN A 124 -10.24 6.72 17.50
N HIS A 125 -10.19 5.50 16.97
CA HIS A 125 -9.26 4.47 17.43
C HIS A 125 -7.80 4.87 17.23
N LEU A 126 -7.45 5.35 16.03
CA LEU A 126 -6.08 5.83 15.77
C LEU A 126 -5.67 6.96 16.73
N LYS A 127 -6.58 7.90 17.02
CA LYS A 127 -6.34 8.96 18.01
C LYS A 127 -6.14 8.41 19.43
N SER A 128 -6.92 7.40 19.84
CA SER A 128 -6.77 6.81 21.18
C SER A 128 -5.44 6.06 21.34
N GLU A 129 -4.93 5.50 20.24
CA GLU A 129 -3.59 4.89 20.19
C GLU A 129 -2.45 5.93 20.01
N GLY A 130 -2.78 7.23 19.93
CA GLY A 130 -1.79 8.30 19.78
C GLY A 130 -1.14 8.37 18.39
N LEU A 131 -1.79 7.82 17.36
CA LEU A 131 -1.29 7.80 15.99
C LEU A 131 -1.74 9.02 15.20
N GLU A 132 -0.80 9.67 14.51
CA GLU A 132 -1.07 10.74 13.55
C GLU A 132 -1.52 10.17 12.21
N PHE A 133 -2.42 10.88 11.51
CA PHE A 133 -2.90 10.42 10.21
C PHE A 133 -3.40 11.55 9.31
N VAL A 134 -3.41 11.26 8.01
CA VAL A 134 -4.07 12.07 6.97
C VAL A 134 -5.30 11.32 6.45
N HIS A 135 -6.42 12.01 6.28
CA HIS A 135 -7.63 11.44 5.67
C HIS A 135 -7.84 12.03 4.27
N THR A 136 -8.02 11.15 3.29
CA THR A 136 -8.28 11.46 1.89
C THR A 136 -9.18 10.39 1.27
N ARG A 137 -9.32 10.37 -0.06
CA ARG A 137 -10.09 9.36 -0.79
C ARG A 137 -9.37 8.90 -2.04
N THR A 138 -9.74 7.73 -2.56
CA THR A 138 -9.28 7.29 -3.89
C THR A 138 -9.69 8.29 -4.96
N HIS A 139 -8.84 8.47 -5.96
CA HIS A 139 -9.12 9.36 -7.08
C HIS A 139 -9.46 8.54 -8.33
N HIS A 140 -10.59 8.87 -8.95
CA HIS A 140 -11.07 8.28 -10.19
C HIS A 140 -11.13 9.39 -11.25
N GLY A 141 -10.11 9.52 -12.11
CA GLY A 141 -10.18 10.44 -13.25
C GLY A 141 -8.86 10.94 -13.85
N VAL A 142 -8.77 10.75 -15.19
CA VAL A 142 -7.89 11.36 -16.21
C VAL A 142 -6.38 11.09 -16.12
N GLU A 143 -5.79 10.71 -17.26
CA GLU A 143 -4.35 10.65 -17.51
C GLU A 143 -3.60 11.79 -16.81
N LEU A 144 -2.69 11.43 -15.91
CA LEU A 144 -1.71 12.37 -15.39
C LEU A 144 -0.72 12.68 -16.52
N HIS A 145 -0.97 13.75 -17.28
CA HIS A 145 0.01 14.33 -18.18
C HIS A 145 1.14 14.94 -17.34
N TRP A 146 2.21 14.19 -17.15
CA TRP A 146 3.46 14.74 -16.63
C TRP A 146 4.21 15.41 -17.77
N GLU A 147 4.03 16.72 -17.95
CA GLU A 147 5.00 17.51 -18.71
C GLU A 147 6.23 17.70 -17.81
N ARG A 148 7.33 17.04 -18.18
CA ARG A 148 8.62 17.29 -17.55
C ARG A 148 9.13 18.61 -18.15
N GLU A 149 9.10 19.70 -17.41
CA GLU A 149 9.88 20.89 -17.78
C GLU A 149 11.35 20.46 -17.85
N GLU A 150 11.94 20.58 -19.04
CA GLU A 150 13.38 20.41 -19.21
C GLU A 150 14.06 21.50 -18.39
N TRP A 151 14.77 21.09 -17.34
CA TRP A 151 15.68 21.98 -16.63
C TRP A 151 16.80 22.33 -17.62
N GLU A 152 16.88 23.60 -18.01
CA GLU A 152 17.98 24.18 -18.81
C GLU A 152 19.35 23.97 -18.15
#